data_AF-A0A970B9M9-F1
#
_entry.id   AF-A0A970B9M9-F1
#
_cell.length_a   1.000
_cell.length_b   1.000
_cell.length_c   1.000
_cell.angle_alpha   90.00
_cell.angle_beta   90.00
_cell.angle_gamma   90.00
#
_symmetry.space_group_name_H-M   'P 1'
#
loop_
_entity.id
_entity.type
_entity.pdbx_description
1 polymer ?
#
loop_
_entity_poly.entity_id
_entity_poly.type
_entity_poly.pdbx_seq_one_letter_code
_entity_poly.pdbx_strand_id
1 'polypeptide(L)'
;MRLRFALTREIRRPKKEKTMAEKMDDINQAKAAKDAEAERLRKLEILARKSRKKEVVKEDPFPPFPAEYTVASGDSLSAIAKKFYDDANQWPAIWKANKETIGDDPNRIRPGQVLTIPEPD
;
A
#
# COMPACT_ATOMS: atom_id res chain seq x y z
N MET A 1 35.68 -76.64 20.92
CA MET A 1 34.59 -75.64 20.88
C MET A 1 35.09 -74.29 21.40
N ARG A 2 34.96 -73.25 20.58
CA ARG A 2 34.73 -71.81 20.85
C ARG A 2 35.61 -71.04 21.88
N LEU A 3 36.42 -70.15 21.31
CA LEU A 3 36.92 -68.90 21.89
C LEU A 3 35.83 -68.10 22.62
N ARG A 4 36.24 -67.31 23.62
CA ARG A 4 35.95 -65.85 23.70
C ARG A 4 36.77 -65.16 24.79
N PHE A 5 37.69 -64.31 24.34
CA PHE A 5 38.32 -63.23 25.09
C PHE A 5 37.25 -62.30 25.69
N ALA A 6 37.34 -61.97 26.97
CA ALA A 6 36.64 -60.84 27.57
C ALA A 6 37.69 -59.91 28.20
N LEU A 7 38.15 -58.95 27.40
CA LEU A 7 39.02 -57.87 27.82
C LEU A 7 38.16 -56.84 28.56
N THR A 8 38.09 -56.91 29.89
CA THR A 8 37.34 -55.92 30.69
C THR A 8 38.20 -54.68 30.88
N ARG A 9 38.10 -53.70 29.97
CA ARG A 9 38.67 -52.36 30.14
C ARG A 9 37.55 -51.36 30.31
N GLU A 10 36.99 -51.30 31.52
CA GLU A 10 35.97 -50.32 31.88
C GLU A 10 36.65 -49.09 32.52
N ILE A 11 37.14 -48.17 31.68
CA ILE A 11 37.53 -46.82 32.11
C ILE A 11 36.34 -45.91 31.79
N ARG A 12 35.55 -45.60 32.82
CA ARG A 12 34.41 -44.68 32.76
C ARG A 12 34.94 -43.24 32.57
N ARG A 13 34.34 -42.52 31.61
CA ARG A 13 34.75 -41.24 31.00
C ARG A 13 34.89 -40.04 31.97
N PRO A 14 35.75 -39.04 31.67
CA PRO A 14 35.75 -37.76 32.37
C PRO A 14 34.55 -36.87 31.98
N LYS A 15 34.15 -35.98 32.90
CA LYS A 15 33.08 -34.97 32.78
C LYS A 15 33.29 -34.11 31.52
N LYS A 16 32.26 -34.01 30.66
CA LYS A 16 32.22 -33.02 29.57
C LYS A 16 31.95 -31.63 30.18
N GLU A 17 33.00 -30.84 30.37
CA GLU A 17 32.86 -29.38 30.36
C GLU A 17 32.45 -28.97 28.96
N LYS A 18 31.36 -28.21 28.83
CA LYS A 18 30.90 -27.68 27.54
C LYS A 18 31.97 -26.75 26.99
N THR A 19 32.48 -27.05 25.79
CA THR A 19 33.54 -26.29 25.14
C THR A 19 33.02 -24.91 24.72
N MET A 20 33.88 -23.88 24.76
CA MET A 20 33.52 -22.49 24.39
C MET A 20 32.97 -22.35 22.94
N ALA A 21 33.23 -23.33 22.07
CA ALA A 21 32.72 -23.37 20.71
C ALA A 21 31.19 -23.50 20.65
N GLU A 22 30.57 -24.35 21.47
CA GLU A 22 29.10 -24.51 21.50
C GLU A 22 28.39 -23.22 21.97
N LYS A 23 29.01 -22.47 22.90
CA LYS A 23 28.45 -21.18 23.36
C LYS A 23 28.52 -20.08 22.29
N MET A 24 29.43 -20.19 21.32
CA MET A 24 29.61 -19.19 20.27
C MET A 24 28.58 -19.37 19.15
N ASP A 25 28.17 -20.62 18.88
CA ASP A 25 27.10 -20.95 17.93
C ASP A 25 25.74 -20.45 18.42
N ASP A 26 25.45 -20.56 19.72
CA ASP A 26 24.23 -20.02 20.34
C ASP A 26 24.11 -18.48 20.20
N ILE A 27 25.26 -17.77 20.25
CA ILE A 27 25.30 -16.30 20.11
C ILE A 27 25.08 -15.87 18.65
N ASN A 28 25.65 -16.59 17.70
CA ASN A 28 25.48 -16.30 16.27
C ASN A 28 24.07 -16.66 15.77
N GLN A 29 23.44 -17.69 16.35
CA GLN A 29 22.04 -18.02 16.08
C GLN A 29 21.07 -16.94 16.63
N ALA A 30 21.38 -16.32 17.78
CA ALA A 30 20.52 -15.30 18.39
C ALA A 30 20.52 -13.94 17.66
N LYS A 31 21.60 -13.57 16.96
CA LYS A 31 21.67 -12.32 16.17
C LYS A 31 20.90 -12.42 14.85
N ALA A 32 21.01 -13.56 14.16
CA ALA A 32 20.31 -13.80 12.89
C ALA A 32 18.77 -13.74 13.02
N ALA A 33 18.22 -14.06 14.19
CA ALA A 33 16.78 -14.01 14.43
C ALA A 33 16.21 -12.57 14.49
N LYS A 34 16.99 -11.58 14.98
CA LYS A 34 16.55 -10.18 15.09
C LYS A 34 16.61 -9.44 13.76
N ASP A 35 17.59 -9.76 12.92
CA ASP A 35 17.71 -9.17 11.57
C ASP A 35 16.59 -9.69 10.64
N ALA A 36 16.17 -10.95 10.81
CA ALA A 36 15.03 -11.51 10.10
C ALA A 36 13.69 -10.88 10.52
N GLU A 37 13.54 -10.47 11.78
CA GLU A 37 12.34 -9.79 12.27
C GLU A 37 12.25 -8.34 11.74
N ALA A 38 13.39 -7.63 11.67
CA ALA A 38 13.47 -6.29 11.11
C ALA A 38 13.14 -6.26 9.61
N GLU A 39 13.57 -7.26 8.83
CA GLU A 39 13.16 -7.39 7.43
C GLU A 39 11.67 -7.71 7.27
N ARG A 40 11.10 -8.57 8.14
CA ARG A 40 9.67 -8.89 8.11
C ARG A 40 8.81 -7.65 8.35
N LEU A 41 9.20 -6.78 9.28
CA LEU A 41 8.50 -5.52 9.56
C LEU A 41 8.59 -4.53 8.40
N ARG A 42 9.77 -4.38 7.78
CA ARG A 42 9.93 -3.53 6.57
C ARG A 42 9.08 -4.03 5.40
N LYS A 43 9.00 -5.35 5.21
CA LYS A 43 8.21 -5.97 4.15
C LYS A 43 6.70 -5.71 4.34
N LEU A 44 6.22 -5.75 5.57
CA LEU A 44 4.83 -5.43 5.91
C LEU A 44 4.50 -3.94 5.70
N GLU A 45 5.41 -3.03 6.05
CA GLU A 45 5.22 -1.59 5.83
C GLU A 45 5.19 -1.22 4.33
N ILE A 46 6.08 -1.84 3.53
CA ILE A 46 6.10 -1.67 2.07
C ILE A 46 4.80 -2.19 1.44
N LEU A 47 4.27 -3.32 1.92
CA LEU A 47 2.96 -3.85 1.50
C LEU A 47 1.81 -2.92 1.90
N ALA A 48 1.82 -2.38 3.12
CA ALA A 48 0.80 -1.45 3.59
C ALA A 48 0.82 -0.11 2.81
N ARG A 49 2.01 0.41 2.47
CA ARG A 49 2.16 1.63 1.66
C ARG A 49 1.79 1.39 0.19
N LYS A 50 2.09 0.20 -0.35
CA LYS A 50 1.69 -0.23 -1.70
C LYS A 50 0.16 -0.37 -1.83
N SER A 51 -0.52 -0.73 -0.75
CA SER A 51 -1.99 -0.79 -0.70
C SER A 51 -2.65 0.57 -0.42
N ARG A 52 -2.05 1.45 0.41
CA ARG A 52 -2.57 2.82 0.66
C ARG A 52 -2.55 3.71 -0.58
N LYS A 53 -1.56 3.54 -1.46
CA LYS A 53 -1.53 4.23 -2.76
C LYS A 53 -2.54 3.68 -3.77
N LYS A 54 -3.28 2.63 -3.39
CA LYS A 54 -4.27 1.92 -4.20
C LYS A 54 -5.68 2.02 -3.62
N GLU A 55 -5.87 2.85 -2.60
CA GLU A 55 -7.17 3.44 -2.27
C GLU A 55 -7.44 4.64 -3.20
N VAL A 56 -7.01 4.50 -4.46
CA VAL A 56 -7.64 5.20 -5.57
C VAL A 56 -8.98 4.53 -5.66
N VAL A 57 -9.99 5.25 -5.16
CA VAL A 57 -11.42 5.02 -5.34
C VAL A 57 -11.61 4.18 -6.60
N LYS A 58 -12.22 3.00 -6.45
CA LYS A 58 -12.71 2.26 -7.61
C LYS A 58 -13.69 3.20 -8.29
N GLU A 59 -13.23 3.95 -9.28
CA GLU A 59 -14.11 4.73 -10.13
C GLU A 59 -14.90 3.68 -10.89
N ASP A 60 -16.13 3.45 -10.43
CA ASP A 60 -17.16 2.90 -11.27
C ASP A 60 -17.09 3.63 -12.62
N PRO A 61 -17.25 2.93 -13.76
CA PRO A 61 -17.15 3.56 -15.08
C PRO A 61 -18.12 4.74 -15.26
N PHE A 62 -19.11 4.84 -14.37
CA PHE A 62 -19.90 6.03 -14.11
C PHE A 62 -19.90 6.30 -12.60
N PRO A 63 -19.31 7.40 -12.10
CA PRO A 63 -19.52 7.79 -10.72
C PRO A 63 -21.02 8.04 -10.50
N PRO A 64 -21.59 7.62 -9.36
CA PRO A 64 -22.95 7.98 -9.03
C PRO A 64 -23.06 9.50 -8.97
N PHE A 65 -24.07 10.07 -9.63
CA PHE A 65 -24.36 11.48 -9.49
C PHE A 65 -25.06 11.75 -8.15
N PRO A 66 -24.80 12.91 -7.51
CA PRO A 66 -23.82 13.92 -7.89
C PRO A 66 -22.38 13.47 -7.61
N ALA A 67 -21.47 13.74 -8.54
CA ALA A 67 -20.04 13.48 -8.36
C ALA A 67 -19.30 14.76 -7.96
N GLU A 68 -18.23 14.66 -7.18
CA GLU A 68 -17.37 15.81 -6.88
C GLU A 68 -16.09 15.74 -7.69
N TYR A 69 -15.72 16.84 -8.35
CA TYR A 69 -14.52 16.93 -9.15
C TYR A 69 -13.66 18.12 -8.74
N THR A 70 -12.37 17.86 -8.47
CA THR A 70 -11.40 18.94 -8.26
C THR A 70 -10.80 19.34 -9.59
N VAL A 71 -11.00 20.60 -9.98
CA VAL A 71 -10.47 21.17 -11.23
C VAL A 71 -8.94 21.08 -11.23
N ALA A 72 -8.36 20.48 -12.27
CA ALA A 72 -6.92 20.47 -12.46
C ALA A 72 -6.46 21.69 -13.26
N SER A 73 -5.16 22.01 -13.19
CA SER A 73 -4.58 23.10 -13.97
C SER A 73 -4.70 22.81 -15.46
N GLY A 74 -5.37 23.69 -16.19
CA GLY A 74 -5.61 23.55 -17.63
C GLY A 74 -6.93 22.86 -17.99
N ASP A 75 -7.72 22.42 -17.02
CA ASP A 75 -9.07 21.93 -17.27
C ASP A 75 -10.01 23.07 -17.70
N SER A 76 -11.02 22.72 -18.49
CA SER A 76 -12.15 23.57 -18.85
C SER A 76 -13.46 22.87 -18.51
N LEU A 77 -14.55 23.63 -18.31
CA LEU A 77 -15.86 23.02 -18.02
C LEU A 77 -16.29 22.02 -19.11
N SER A 78 -15.98 22.29 -20.37
CA SER A 78 -16.25 21.37 -21.49
C SER A 78 -15.42 20.08 -21.41
N ALA A 79 -14.16 20.17 -21.01
CA ALA A 79 -13.31 18.99 -20.81
C ALA A 79 -13.81 18.13 -19.63
N ILE A 80 -14.25 18.77 -18.55
CA ILE A 80 -14.85 18.10 -17.40
C ILE A 80 -16.16 17.43 -17.82
N ALA A 81 -17.05 18.14 -18.50
CA ALA A 81 -18.31 17.58 -19.02
C ALA A 81 -18.06 16.38 -19.94
N LYS A 82 -17.08 16.46 -20.84
CA LYS A 82 -16.69 15.35 -21.71
C LYS A 82 -16.16 14.15 -20.92
N LYS A 83 -15.53 14.35 -19.76
CA LYS A 83 -15.03 13.27 -18.92
C LYS A 83 -16.16 12.56 -18.15
N PHE A 84 -17.16 13.30 -17.67
CA PHE A 84 -18.22 12.77 -16.82
C PHE A 84 -19.48 12.34 -17.59
N TYR A 85 -19.85 13.06 -18.63
CA TYR A 85 -21.07 12.82 -19.42
C TYR A 85 -20.80 12.25 -20.81
N ASP A 86 -19.53 12.09 -21.18
CA ASP A 86 -19.09 11.85 -22.57
C ASP A 86 -19.63 12.88 -23.58
N ASP A 87 -20.11 14.03 -23.10
CA ASP A 87 -20.59 15.14 -23.92
C ASP A 87 -20.00 16.47 -23.42
N ALA A 88 -19.20 17.10 -24.27
CA ALA A 88 -18.61 18.39 -23.97
C ALA A 88 -19.67 19.50 -23.90
N ASN A 89 -20.84 19.34 -24.54
CA ASN A 89 -21.92 20.33 -24.58
C ASN A 89 -22.73 20.41 -23.30
N GLN A 90 -22.55 19.46 -22.38
CA GLN A 90 -23.22 19.42 -21.07
C GLN A 90 -22.51 20.29 -20.00
N TRP A 91 -21.49 21.04 -20.39
CA TRP A 91 -20.82 22.03 -19.53
C TRP A 91 -21.77 23.05 -18.87
N PRO A 92 -22.90 23.49 -19.48
CA PRO A 92 -23.81 24.43 -18.84
C PRO A 92 -24.52 23.85 -17.62
N ALA A 93 -24.77 22.54 -17.59
CA ALA A 93 -25.36 21.85 -16.44
C ALA A 93 -24.43 21.94 -15.22
N ILE A 94 -23.14 21.67 -15.43
CA ILE A 94 -22.10 21.82 -14.39
C ILE A 94 -22.02 23.27 -13.93
N TRP A 95 -21.98 24.23 -14.85
CA TRP A 95 -21.90 25.64 -14.49
C TRP A 95 -23.13 26.09 -13.69
N LYS A 96 -24.34 25.70 -14.10
CA LYS A 96 -25.58 26.06 -13.42
C LYS A 96 -25.62 25.50 -11.99
N ALA A 97 -25.16 24.26 -11.79
CA ALA A 97 -25.06 23.65 -10.47
C ALA A 97 -23.99 24.30 -9.58
N ASN A 98 -22.92 24.86 -10.17
CA ASN A 98 -21.81 25.48 -9.45
C ASN A 98 -21.74 26.99 -9.60
N LYS A 99 -22.85 27.65 -9.98
CA LYS A 99 -22.85 29.08 -10.29
C LYS A 99 -22.43 29.92 -9.08
N GLU A 100 -22.77 29.47 -7.87
CA GLU A 100 -22.34 30.09 -6.62
C GLU A 100 -20.82 30.02 -6.40
N THR A 101 -20.17 28.98 -6.91
CA THR A 101 -18.72 28.74 -6.76
C THR A 101 -17.90 29.37 -7.89
N ILE A 102 -18.39 29.30 -9.13
CA ILE A 102 -17.68 29.77 -10.34
C ILE A 102 -17.95 31.26 -10.60
N GLY A 103 -19.16 31.74 -10.28
CA GLY A 103 -19.63 33.08 -10.58
C GLY A 103 -20.24 33.21 -11.99
N ASP A 104 -20.37 34.46 -12.44
CA ASP A 104 -21.02 34.81 -13.71
C ASP A 104 -20.23 34.38 -14.96
N ASP A 105 -18.91 34.22 -14.83
CA ASP A 105 -18.02 33.84 -15.92
C ASP A 105 -17.72 32.32 -15.89
N PRO A 106 -18.34 31.48 -16.75
CA PRO A 106 -18.10 30.03 -16.77
C PRO A 106 -16.65 29.66 -17.12
N ASN A 107 -15.94 30.53 -17.84
CA ASN A 107 -14.53 30.31 -18.21
C ASN A 107 -13.54 30.66 -17.09
N ARG A 108 -13.99 31.23 -15.97
CA ARG A 108 -13.12 31.62 -14.84
C ARG A 108 -13.00 30.54 -13.77
N ILE A 109 -12.94 29.27 -14.16
CA ILE A 109 -12.61 28.20 -13.23
C ILE A 109 -11.12 28.25 -12.86
N ARG A 110 -10.82 27.89 -11.62
CA ARG A 110 -9.46 27.88 -11.05
C ARG A 110 -9.08 26.46 -10.65
N PRO A 111 -7.82 26.05 -10.87
CA PRO A 111 -7.34 24.77 -10.37
C PRO A 111 -7.44 24.70 -8.85
N GLY A 112 -7.83 23.53 -8.34
CA GLY A 112 -8.09 23.29 -6.92
C GLY A 112 -9.51 23.64 -6.46
N GLN A 113 -10.36 24.19 -7.33
CA GLN A 113 -11.79 24.32 -7.03
C GLN A 113 -12.46 22.96 -7.06
N VAL A 114 -13.31 22.69 -6.06
CA VAL A 114 -14.19 21.52 -6.05
C VAL A 114 -15.51 21.92 -6.70
N LEU A 115 -15.89 21.20 -7.75
CA LEU A 115 -17.14 21.37 -8.49
C LEU A 115 -18.03 20.14 -8.28
N THR A 116 -19.31 20.38 -8.06
CA THR A 116 -20.34 19.34 -8.00
C THR A 116 -20.86 19.07 -9.40
N ILE A 117 -20.69 17.86 -9.89
CA ILE A 117 -21.15 17.39 -11.19
C ILE A 117 -22.57 16.79 -11.00
N PRO A 118 -23.64 17.49 -11.42
CA PRO A 118 -25.00 16.98 -11.29
C PRO A 118 -25.27 15.83 -12.28
N GLU A 119 -26.39 15.14 -12.15
CA GLU A 119 -26.90 14.27 -13.21
C GLU A 119 -27.29 15.14 -14.43
N PRO A 120 -26.92 14.75 -15.67
CA PRO A 120 -27.37 15.48 -16.85
C PRO A 120 -28.88 15.24 -17.06
N ASP A 121 -29.62 16.28 -17.43
CA ASP A 121 -31.06 16.18 -17.78
C ASP A 121 -31.31 15.32 -19.04
#